data_AF-A0AAD5VG35-F1
#
_entry.id   AF-A0AAD5VG35-F1
#
_cell.length_a   1.000
_cell.length_b   1.000
_cell.length_c   1.000
_cell.angle_alpha   90.00
_cell.angle_beta   90.00
_cell.angle_gamma   90.00
#
_symmetry.space_group_name_H-M   'P 1'
#
loop_
_entity.id
_entity.type
_entity.pdbx_description
1 polymer ?
#
loop_
_entity_poly.entity_id
_entity_poly.type
_entity_poly.pdbx_seq_one_letter_code
_entity_poly.pdbx_strand_id
1 'polypeptide(L)' 'MTAEIHPELQQLRLKLQEIYAASAHFRPLSLKPPILDSSIENSTESPEESPWTHQEQIPGLRQLRESIRLDLDVLD' A
#
# COMPACT_ATOMS: atom_id res chain seq x y z
N MET A 1 -37.29 7.51 1.25
CA MET A 1 -36.22 8.22 1.96
C MET A 1 -35.17 8.53 0.93
N THR A 2 -35.14 9.78 0.47
CA THR A 2 -34.26 10.23 -0.62
C THR A 2 -32.83 10.13 -0.14
N ALA A 3 -32.03 9.26 -0.75
CA ALA A 3 -30.58 9.23 -0.55
C ALA A 3 -30.07 10.64 -0.87
N GLU A 4 -29.72 11.42 0.14
CA GLU A 4 -29.04 12.69 -0.06
C GLU A 4 -27.71 12.34 -0.71
N ILE A 5 -27.61 12.65 -2.01
CA ILE A 5 -26.40 12.45 -2.78
C ILE A 5 -25.41 13.47 -2.25
N HIS A 6 -24.65 13.12 -1.22
CA HIS A 6 -23.58 13.95 -0.67
C HIS A 6 -22.39 13.88 -1.64
N PRO A 7 -22.17 14.90 -2.48
CA PRO A 7 -21.15 14.84 -3.52
C PRO A 7 -19.75 14.69 -2.92
N GLU A 8 -19.50 15.25 -1.73
CA GLU A 8 -18.21 15.11 -1.04
C GLU A 8 -17.97 13.66 -0.60
N LEU A 9 -19.00 12.95 -0.14
CA LEU A 9 -18.87 11.53 0.25
C LEU A 9 -18.63 10.64 -0.98
N GLN A 10 -19.29 10.91 -2.11
CA GLN A 10 -19.00 10.22 -3.36
C GLN A 10 -17.57 10.45 -3.83
N GLN A 11 -17.10 11.70 -3.78
CA GLN A 11 -15.71 12.02 -4.13
C GLN A 11 -14.71 11.34 -3.21
N LEU A 12 -14.98 11.30 -1.91
CA LEU A 12 -14.14 10.60 -0.94
C LEU A 12 -14.09 9.11 -1.23
N ARG A 13 -15.24 8.48 -1.44
CA ARG A 13 -15.35 7.06 -1.80
C ARG A 13 -14.54 6.72 -3.05
N LEU A 14 -14.68 7.52 -4.12
CA LEU A 14 -13.91 7.30 -5.36
C LEU A 14 -12.40 7.37 -5.11
N LYS A 15 -11.94 8.35 -4.33
CA LYS A 15 -10.52 8.47 -3.95
C LYS A 15 -10.04 7.27 -3.14
N LEU A 16 -10.82 6.81 -2.17
CA LEU A 16 -10.47 5.64 -1.34
C LEU A 16 -10.36 4.36 -2.20
N GLN A 17 -11.29 4.17 -3.14
CA GLN A 17 -11.24 3.05 -4.09
C GLN A 17 -10.01 3.11 -5.00
N GLU A 18 -9.67 4.30 -5.49
CA GLU A 18 -8.48 4.53 -6.31
C GLU A 18 -7.19 4.21 -5.54
N ILE A 19 -7.06 4.71 -4.31
CA ILE A 19 -5.88 4.43 -3.46
C ILE A 19 -5.80 2.94 -3.13
N TYR A 20 -6.93 2.29 -2.81
CA TYR A 20 -6.96 0.85 -2.55
C TYR A 20 -6.48 0.04 -3.77
N ALA A 21 -6.98 0.38 -4.97
CA ALA A 21 -6.57 -0.28 -6.21
C ALA A 21 -5.09 -0.03 -6.55
N ALA A 22 -4.60 1.20 -6.36
CA ALA A 22 -3.19 1.54 -6.56
C ALA A 22 -2.27 0.80 -5.57
N SER A 23 -2.69 0.69 -4.31
CA SER A 23 -1.94 -0.03 -3.27
C SER A 23 -1.75 -1.51 -3.59
N ALA A 24 -2.70 -2.12 -4.30
CA ALA A 24 -2.65 -3.52 -4.76
C ALA A 24 -1.62 -3.75 -5.87
N HIS A 25 -1.17 -2.70 -6.55
CA HIS A 25 -0.15 -2.79 -7.61
C HIS A 25 1.15 -2.07 -7.23
N PHE A 26 1.21 -1.48 -6.04
CA PHE A 26 2.36 -0.74 -5.58
C PHE A 26 3.58 -1.65 -5.47
N ARG A 27 4.65 -1.25 -6.14
CA ARG A 27 5.97 -1.87 -6.07
C ARG A 27 7.01 -0.76 -5.97
N PRO A 28 8.06 -0.91 -5.15
CA PRO A 28 9.12 0.09 -5.08
C PRO A 28 9.80 0.21 -6.44
N LEU A 29 10.13 1.43 -6.85
CA LEU A 29 10.80 1.69 -8.14
C LEU A 29 12.24 1.15 -8.16
N SER A 30 12.85 0.91 -7.00
CA SER A 30 14.15 0.24 -6.89
C SER A 30 14.01 -1.08 -6.14
N LEU A 31 14.51 -2.16 -6.77
CA LEU A 31 14.61 -3.49 -6.14
C LEU A 31 15.58 -3.51 -4.94
N LYS A 32 16.42 -2.48 -4.81
CA LYS A 32 17.42 -2.33 -3.77
C LYS A 32 17.58 -0.84 -3.45
N PRO A 33 17.31 -0.38 -2.21
CA PRO A 33 17.79 0.94 -1.81
C PRO A 33 19.33 0.95 -1.94
N PRO A 34 19.96 2.06 -2.35
CA PRO A 34 21.41 2.13 -2.43
C PRO A 34 21.99 1.73 -1.08
N ILE A 35 22.94 0.78 -1.08
CA ILE A 35 23.63 0.37 0.14
C ILE A 35 24.38 1.62 0.63
N LEU A 36 23.94 2.17 1.75
CA LEU A 36 24.69 3.15 2.52
C LEU A 36 25.40 2.34 3.59
N ASP A 37 26.73 2.18 3.47
CA ASP A 37 27.55 1.32 4.34
C ASP A 37 27.17 1.49 5.83
N SER A 38 26.47 0.49 6.36
CA SER A 38 26.16 0.34 7.77
C SER A 38 26.33 -1.14 8.13
N SER A 39 27.59 -1.59 8.11
CA SER A 39 28.16 -2.78 8.76
C SER A 39 27.36 -4.10 8.80
N ILE A 40 26.63 -4.50 7.73
CA ILE A 40 25.97 -5.81 7.72
C ILE A 40 26.71 -6.85 6.85
N GLU A 41 27.15 -7.89 7.55
CA GLU A 41 27.70 -9.14 7.05
C GLU A 41 26.74 -9.74 6.01
N ASN A 42 27.20 -9.84 4.76
CA ASN A 42 26.46 -10.35 3.62
C ASN A 42 26.27 -11.87 3.75
N SER A 43 25.31 -12.29 4.58
CA SER A 43 24.86 -13.67 4.63
C SER A 43 23.92 -13.94 3.46
N THR A 44 24.51 -14.37 2.33
CA THR A 44 23.91 -15.34 1.39
C THR A 44 22.39 -15.25 1.16
N GLU A 45 21.89 -14.13 0.64
CA GLU A 45 20.53 -14.08 0.11
C GLU A 45 20.59 -13.98 -1.42
N SER A 46 20.07 -15.03 -2.06
CA SER A 46 19.85 -15.11 -3.49
C SER A 46 19.14 -13.84 -4.00
N PRO A 47 19.47 -13.33 -5.20
CA PRO A 47 18.91 -12.08 -5.74
C PRO A 47 17.38 -12.08 -5.93
N GLU A 48 16.69 -13.19 -5.67
CA GLU A 48 15.25 -13.35 -5.90
C GLU A 48 14.37 -13.04 -4.68
N GLU A 49 14.92 -12.97 -3.46
CA GLU A 49 14.14 -12.79 -2.22
C GLU A 49 14.53 -11.52 -1.44
N SER A 50 14.74 -10.39 -2.11
CA SER A 50 14.89 -9.15 -1.35
C SER A 50 13.55 -8.80 -0.69
N PRO A 51 13.48 -8.53 0.61
CA PRO A 51 12.22 -8.22 1.29
C PRO A 51 11.45 -7.04 0.65
N TRP A 52 12.16 -6.17 -0.07
CA TRP A 52 11.60 -5.06 -0.84
C TRP A 52 10.84 -5.47 -2.12
N THR A 53 11.01 -6.70 -2.61
CA THR A 53 10.27 -7.22 -3.78
C THR A 53 8.89 -7.74 -3.40
N HIS A 54 8.68 -8.10 -2.14
CA HIS A 54 7.41 -8.60 -1.63
C HIS A 54 6.53 -7.45 -1.15
N GLN A 55 5.40 -7.26 -1.83
CA GLN A 55 4.43 -6.21 -1.52
C GLN A 55 3.92 -6.26 -0.07
N GLU A 56 3.83 -7.45 0.52
CA GLU A 56 3.43 -7.65 1.92
C GLU A 56 4.46 -7.17 2.94
N GLN A 57 5.71 -7.00 2.49
CA GLN A 57 6.84 -6.60 3.32
C GLN A 57 7.12 -5.09 3.21
N ILE A 58 6.36 -4.36 2.38
CA ILE A 58 6.41 -2.90 2.30
C ILE A 58 5.80 -2.31 3.57
N PRO A 59 6.59 -1.63 4.42
CA PRO A 59 6.09 -1.13 5.69
C PRO A 59 4.91 -0.17 5.50
N GLY A 60 3.85 -0.36 6.30
CA GLY A 60 2.66 0.50 6.28
C GLY A 60 1.66 0.20 5.16
N LEU A 61 2.02 -0.53 4.10
CA LEU A 61 1.12 -0.80 2.98
C LEU A 61 -0.08 -1.69 3.38
N ARG A 62 0.17 -2.72 4.20
CA ARG A 62 -0.88 -3.58 4.74
C ARG A 62 -1.84 -2.80 5.65
N GLN A 63 -1.29 -2.01 6.57
CA GLN A 63 -2.07 -1.18 7.48
C GLN A 63 -2.95 -0.18 6.71
N LEU A 64 -2.39 0.48 5.69
CA LEU A 64 -3.13 1.38 4.81
C LEU A 64 -4.33 0.67 4.14
N ARG A 65 -4.11 -0.54 3.59
CA ARG A 65 -5.19 -1.32 2.97
C ARG A 65 -6.29 -1.71 3.96
N GLU A 66 -5.92 -2.10 5.17
CA GLU A 66 -6.87 -2.45 6.23
C GLU A 66 -7.69 -1.23 6.65
N SER A 67 -7.05 -0.07 6.86
CA SER A 67 -7.76 1.18 7.20
C SER A 67 -8.70 1.64 6.10
N ILE A 68 -8.25 1.67 4.84
CA ILE A 68 -9.11 2.08 3.71
C ILE A 68 -10.31 1.13 3.55
N ARG A 69 -10.12 -0.17 3.77
CA ARG A 69 -11.21 -1.13 3.72
C ARG A 69 -12.28 -0.82 4.77
N LEU A 70 -11.87 -0.56 6.01
CA LEU A 70 -12.80 -0.19 7.09
C LEU A 70 -13.54 1.12 6.77
N ASP A 71 -12.84 2.11 6.21
CA ASP A 71 -13.46 3.38 5.82
C ASP A 71 -14.48 3.19 4.68
N LEU A 72 -14.19 2.33 3.70
CA LEU A 72 -15.12 1.98 2.63
C LEU A 72 -16.34 1.22 3.15
N ASP A 73 -16.15 0.28 4.08
CA ASP A 73 -17.25 -0.49 4.71
C ASP A 73 -18.21 0.42 5.52
N VAL A 74 -17.74 1.58 6.01
CA VAL A 74 -18.58 2.59 6.70
C VAL A 74 -19.32 3.50 5.72
N LEU A 75 -18.80 3.66 4.51
CA LEU A 75 -19.37 4.50 3.45
C LEU A 75 -20.39 3.76 2.55
N ASP A 76 -20.48 2.43 2.65
CA ASP A 76 -21.49 1.57 1.99
C ASP A 76 -22.75 1.38 2.85
#